data_AF-A0A1H0CSY0-F1
#
_entry.id   AF-A0A1H0CSY0-F1
#
_cell.length_a   1.000
_cell.length_b   1.000
_cell.length_c   1.000
_cell.angle_alpha   90.00
_cell.angle_beta   90.00
_cell.angle_gamma   90.00
#
_symmetry.space_group_name_H-M   'P 1'
#
loop_
_entity.id
_entity.type
_entity.pdbx_description
1 polymer ?
#
loop_
_entity_poly.entity_id
_entity_poly.type
_entity_poly.pdbx_seq_one_letter_code
_entity_poly.pdbx_strand_id
1 'polypeptide(L)'
;MECKGKVSKAGVFIFDDFRDQIIIDRYSSVLESFIGRKQDQMRSKNSEDVITWNCFRTLIQVDPVIWISDLFRRSFGEPIRIEDRKDVQVTLGKSIAPPSGITWREGWSEIDVIVEWPGHVWYIEAKYTSVPFGVCSFDQYRSEK
;
A
#
# COMPACT_ATOMS: atom_id res chain seq x y z
N MET A 1 -21.97 -14.19 5.53
CA MET A 1 -22.09 -13.40 4.30
C MET A 1 -21.45 -14.23 3.19
N GLU A 2 -22.23 -14.72 2.24
CA GLU A 2 -21.67 -15.50 1.12
C GLU A 2 -21.13 -14.53 0.07
N CYS A 3 -19.81 -14.53 -0.13
CA CYS A 3 -19.18 -13.69 -1.15
C CYS A 3 -19.43 -14.31 -2.54
N LYS A 4 -20.00 -13.53 -3.47
CA LYS A 4 -20.30 -13.97 -4.84
C LYS A 4 -19.13 -13.67 -5.77
N GLY A 5 -18.92 -14.54 -6.76
CA GLY A 5 -17.83 -14.38 -7.71
C GLY A 5 -17.64 -15.59 -8.62
N LYS A 6 -16.57 -15.56 -9.40
CA LYS A 6 -16.21 -16.59 -10.38
C LYS A 6 -14.73 -16.94 -10.30
N VAL A 7 -14.40 -18.19 -10.59
CA VAL A 7 -13.00 -18.62 -10.71
C VAL A 7 -12.51 -18.29 -12.11
N SER A 8 -11.38 -17.60 -12.21
CA SER A 8 -10.72 -17.27 -13.48
C SER A 8 -10.09 -18.51 -14.12
N LYS A 9 -9.68 -18.40 -15.39
CA LYS A 9 -8.96 -19.49 -16.09
C LYS A 9 -7.66 -19.92 -15.39
N ALA A 10 -7.06 -19.01 -14.61
CA ALA A 10 -5.85 -19.26 -13.84
C ALA A 10 -6.13 -19.82 -12.42
N GLY A 11 -7.38 -20.16 -12.09
CA GLY A 11 -7.75 -20.70 -10.78
C GLY A 11 -7.91 -19.66 -9.66
N VAL A 12 -7.76 -18.37 -9.97
CA VAL A 12 -7.94 -17.28 -8.98
C VAL A 12 -9.42 -16.90 -8.89
N PHE A 13 -9.96 -16.84 -7.67
CA PHE A 13 -11.31 -16.36 -7.41
C PHE A 13 -11.40 -14.85 -7.64
N ILE A 14 -12.39 -14.41 -8.42
CA ILE A 14 -12.67 -13.02 -8.73
C ILE A 14 -14.05 -12.70 -8.16
N PHE A 15 -14.11 -11.76 -7.22
CA PHE A 15 -15.34 -11.31 -6.58
C PHE A 15 -16.22 -10.54 -7.56
N ASP A 16 -17.53 -10.54 -7.37
CA ASP A 16 -18.43 -9.70 -8.17
C ASP A 16 -18.30 -8.22 -7.80
N ASP A 17 -18.23 -7.91 -6.50
CA ASP A 17 -17.91 -6.59 -5.94
C ASP A 17 -16.55 -6.65 -5.24
N PHE A 18 -15.64 -5.71 -5.55
CA PHE A 18 -14.33 -5.63 -4.91
C PHE A 18 -14.43 -5.40 -3.39
N ARG A 19 -15.52 -4.77 -2.94
CA ARG A 19 -15.77 -4.49 -1.52
C ARG A 19 -15.92 -5.75 -0.68
N ASP A 20 -16.23 -6.90 -1.28
CA ASP A 20 -16.30 -8.19 -0.58
C ASP A 20 -14.94 -8.68 -0.08
N GLN A 21 -13.84 -8.05 -0.52
CA GLN A 21 -12.49 -8.34 -0.04
C GLN A 21 -11.99 -7.35 1.01
N ILE A 22 -12.72 -6.26 1.24
CA ILE A 22 -12.31 -5.18 2.13
C ILE A 22 -12.78 -5.51 3.55
N ILE A 23 -11.82 -5.66 4.46
CA ILE A 23 -12.07 -6.08 5.84
C ILE A 23 -12.60 -4.91 6.67
N ILE A 24 -12.02 -3.72 6.50
CA ILE A 24 -12.35 -2.52 7.28
C ILE A 24 -12.72 -1.38 6.33
N ASP A 25 -13.74 -0.60 6.72
CA ASP A 25 -14.22 0.57 5.99
C ASP A 25 -14.57 0.27 4.52
N ARG A 26 -15.24 -0.85 4.27
CA ARG A 26 -15.65 -1.30 2.92
C ARG A 26 -16.57 -0.32 2.17
N TYR A 27 -17.11 0.66 2.88
CA TYR A 27 -17.93 1.76 2.34
C TYR A 27 -17.26 3.13 2.54
N SER A 28 -15.94 3.17 2.74
CA SER A 28 -15.16 4.41 2.80
C SER A 28 -15.34 5.20 1.50
N SER A 29 -15.62 6.50 1.60
CA SER A 29 -15.74 7.39 0.44
C SER A 29 -14.48 7.44 -0.41
N VAL A 30 -13.31 7.17 0.16
CA VAL A 30 -12.06 7.02 -0.59
C VAL A 30 -12.15 5.89 -1.63
N LEU A 31 -12.90 4.82 -1.35
CA LEU A 31 -13.09 3.73 -2.32
C LEU A 31 -13.99 4.14 -3.50
N GLU A 32 -14.72 5.26 -3.39
CA GLU A 32 -15.51 5.81 -4.50
C GLU A 32 -14.63 6.49 -5.54
N SER A 33 -13.43 6.97 -5.16
CA SER A 33 -12.47 7.53 -6.12
C SER A 33 -11.79 6.44 -6.96
N PHE A 34 -11.84 5.18 -6.50
CA PHE A 34 -11.34 4.04 -7.26
C PHE A 34 -12.38 3.72 -8.34
N ILE A 35 -12.06 4.03 -9.60
CA ILE A 35 -12.99 3.84 -10.74
C ILE A 35 -12.34 2.92 -11.79
N GLY A 36 -13.16 2.13 -12.48
CA GLY A 36 -12.76 1.33 -13.64
C GLY A 36 -11.70 0.29 -13.29
N ARG A 37 -10.52 0.43 -13.90
CA ARG A 37 -9.44 -0.57 -13.82
C ARG A 37 -9.02 -0.91 -12.39
N LYS A 38 -9.01 0.08 -11.47
CA LYS A 38 -8.62 -0.14 -10.08
C LYS A 38 -9.62 -1.05 -9.35
N GLN A 39 -10.92 -0.82 -9.56
CA GLN A 39 -11.95 -1.72 -9.01
C GLN A 39 -11.78 -3.13 -9.54
N ASP A 40 -11.53 -3.29 -10.84
CA ASP A 40 -11.32 -4.61 -11.44
C ASP A 40 -10.07 -5.32 -10.89
N GLN A 41 -8.97 -4.59 -10.67
CA GLN A 41 -7.76 -5.13 -10.03
C GLN A 41 -8.06 -5.57 -8.59
N MET A 42 -8.86 -4.80 -7.86
CA MET A 42 -9.28 -5.09 -6.50
C MET A 42 -10.34 -6.19 -6.38
N ARG A 43 -10.84 -6.77 -7.48
CA ARG A 43 -11.75 -7.93 -7.44
C ARG A 43 -11.03 -9.26 -7.41
N SER A 44 -9.74 -9.30 -7.68
CA SER A 44 -8.95 -10.54 -7.60
C SER A 44 -8.68 -10.91 -6.15
N LYS A 45 -8.88 -12.18 -5.77
CA LYS A 45 -8.53 -12.68 -4.42
C LYS A 45 -7.08 -12.42 -4.02
N ASN A 46 -6.19 -12.37 -5.01
CA ASN A 46 -4.76 -12.12 -4.82
C ASN A 46 -4.40 -10.67 -5.16
N SER A 47 -5.36 -9.74 -5.07
CA SER A 47 -5.11 -8.33 -5.35
C SER A 47 -4.19 -7.74 -4.29
N GLU A 48 -3.01 -7.30 -4.73
CA GLU A 48 -2.07 -6.55 -3.93
C GLU A 48 -2.72 -5.29 -3.34
N ASP A 49 -3.43 -4.51 -4.18
CA ASP A 49 -4.11 -3.29 -3.76
C ASP A 49 -5.04 -3.52 -2.57
N VAL A 50 -5.76 -4.64 -2.56
CA VAL A 50 -6.68 -5.02 -1.47
C VAL A 50 -5.91 -5.37 -0.20
N ILE A 51 -4.81 -6.13 -0.33
CA ILE A 51 -3.97 -6.50 0.83
C ILE A 51 -3.37 -5.25 1.46
N THR A 52 -2.78 -4.38 0.64
CA THR A 52 -2.21 -3.10 1.06
C THR A 52 -3.26 -2.23 1.74
N TRP A 53 -4.43 -2.10 1.12
CA TRP A 53 -5.56 -1.38 1.71
C TRP A 53 -5.94 -1.93 3.07
N ASN A 54 -6.22 -3.23 3.17
CA ASN A 54 -6.63 -3.86 4.42
C ASN A 54 -5.56 -3.72 5.52
N CYS A 55 -4.28 -3.89 5.18
CA CYS A 55 -3.17 -3.73 6.10
C CYS A 55 -3.11 -2.30 6.66
N PHE A 56 -2.95 -1.31 5.78
CA PHE A 56 -2.71 0.06 6.22
C PHE A 56 -3.97 0.76 6.76
N ARG A 57 -5.17 0.42 6.28
CA ARG A 57 -6.41 0.89 6.93
C ARG A 57 -6.53 0.38 8.36
N THR A 58 -6.12 -0.86 8.62
CA THR A 58 -6.08 -1.39 9.99
C THR A 58 -5.03 -0.65 10.83
N LEU A 59 -3.83 -0.43 10.28
CA LEU A 59 -2.77 0.28 10.99
C LEU A 59 -3.13 1.73 11.32
N ILE A 60 -3.88 2.43 10.45
CA ILE A 60 -4.35 3.81 10.72
C ILE A 60 -5.30 3.89 11.93
N GLN A 61 -5.98 2.79 12.29
CA GLN A 61 -6.82 2.74 13.50
C GLN A 61 -5.99 2.70 14.79
N VAL A 62 -4.68 2.44 14.69
CA VAL A 62 -3.71 2.46 15.79
C VAL A 62 -2.85 3.72 15.65
N ASP A 63 -2.38 4.26 16.78
CA ASP A 63 -1.46 5.40 16.77
C ASP A 63 -0.27 5.14 15.80
N PRO A 64 -0.11 5.97 14.74
CA PRO A 64 0.95 5.81 13.77
C PRO A 64 2.35 5.78 14.37
N VAL A 65 2.59 6.53 15.45
CA VAL A 65 3.89 6.59 16.12
C VAL A 65 4.34 5.20 16.57
N ILE A 66 3.38 4.35 17.00
CA ILE A 66 3.67 3.00 17.50
C ILE A 66 4.13 2.09 16.37
N TRP A 67 3.33 1.96 15.30
CA TRP A 67 3.61 0.96 14.27
C TRP A 67 4.66 1.40 13.26
N ILE A 68 4.84 2.70 13.02
CA ILE A 68 5.89 3.19 12.12
C ILE A 68 7.26 2.91 12.73
N SER A 69 7.45 3.17 14.03
CA SER A 69 8.73 2.88 14.68
C SER A 69 9.12 1.40 14.55
N ASP A 70 8.15 0.48 14.73
CA ASP A 70 8.37 -0.95 14.54
C ASP A 70 8.64 -1.31 13.07
N LEU A 71 7.89 -0.72 12.13
CA LEU A 71 8.09 -0.92 10.69
C LEU A 71 9.52 -0.55 10.27
N PHE A 72 10.01 0.62 10.68
CA PHE A 72 11.36 1.07 10.34
C PHE A 72 12.44 0.22 10.99
N ARG A 73 12.27 -0.12 12.27
CA ARG A 73 13.18 -1.02 12.97
C ARG A 73 13.33 -2.36 12.24
N ARG A 74 12.22 -2.95 11.79
CA ARG A 74 12.25 -4.24 11.07
C ARG A 74 12.85 -4.12 9.67
N SER A 75 12.58 -3.02 8.97
CA SER A 75 13.04 -2.82 7.60
C SER A 75 14.50 -2.42 7.49
N PHE A 76 14.98 -1.59 8.42
CA PHE A 76 16.31 -0.95 8.34
C PHE A 76 17.24 -1.29 9.51
N GLY A 77 16.78 -2.08 10.48
CA GLY A 77 17.58 -2.47 11.66
C GLY A 77 17.65 -1.40 12.76
N GLU A 78 17.29 -0.15 12.46
CA GLU A 78 17.30 0.96 13.41
C GLU A 78 15.90 1.57 13.49
N PRO A 79 15.35 1.82 14.71
CA PRO A 79 14.10 2.53 14.84
C PRO A 79 14.30 3.99 14.40
N ILE A 80 13.40 4.50 13.55
CA ILE A 80 13.28 5.95 13.43
C ILE A 80 12.72 6.46 14.76
N ARG A 81 13.43 7.42 15.33
CA ARG A 81 12.92 8.16 16.48
C ARG A 81 11.88 9.17 16.00
N ILE A 82 10.63 8.74 16.04
CA ILE A 82 9.48 9.63 15.94
C ILE A 82 9.29 10.24 17.33
N GLU A 83 10.23 11.09 17.75
CA GLU A 83 10.16 11.73 19.08
C GLU A 83 8.95 12.69 19.08
N ASP A 84 7.96 12.42 19.94
CA ASP A 84 6.82 13.30 20.29
C ASP A 84 5.98 13.91 19.14
N ARG A 85 6.00 13.31 17.94
CA ARG A 85 5.30 13.86 16.77
C ARG A 85 3.83 13.49 16.78
N LYS A 86 3.00 14.37 17.36
CA LYS A 86 1.53 14.27 17.34
C LYS A 86 0.91 14.52 15.97
N ASP A 87 1.72 14.85 14.98
CA ASP A 87 1.32 15.29 13.65
C ASP A 87 1.75 14.32 12.53
N VAL A 88 1.96 13.05 12.88
CA VAL A 88 2.12 12.01 11.86
C VAL A 88 0.79 11.82 11.11
N GLN A 89 0.84 11.99 9.80
CA GLN A 89 -0.28 11.79 8.89
C GLN A 89 0.00 10.59 7.98
N VAL A 90 -1.04 9.80 7.76
CA VAL A 90 -0.98 8.62 6.89
C VAL A 90 -2.08 8.76 5.84
N THR A 91 -1.69 8.85 4.58
CA THR A 91 -2.62 8.94 3.44
C THR A 91 -2.51 7.68 2.59
N LEU A 92 -3.64 7.10 2.18
CA LEU A 92 -3.67 5.91 1.32
C LEU A 92 -4.20 6.22 -0.07
N GLY A 93 -3.66 5.54 -1.08
CA GLY A 93 -4.18 5.53 -2.45
C GLY A 93 -4.24 6.93 -3.08
N LYS A 94 -3.17 7.71 -2.96
CA LYS A 94 -3.12 9.08 -3.47
C LYS A 94 -2.48 9.09 -4.86
N SER A 95 -3.18 9.67 -5.83
CA SER A 95 -2.59 9.97 -7.14
C SER A 95 -1.89 11.33 -7.12
N ILE A 96 -0.64 11.35 -7.57
CA ILE A 96 0.20 12.56 -7.62
C ILE A 96 0.59 12.83 -9.07
N ALA A 97 0.42 14.08 -9.50
CA ALA A 97 0.85 14.53 -10.82
C ALA A 97 2.38 14.69 -10.87
N PRO A 98 3.01 14.45 -12.03
CA PRO A 98 4.44 14.66 -12.17
C PRO A 98 4.80 16.14 -11.97
N PRO A 99 5.99 16.45 -11.41
CA PRO A 99 6.48 17.81 -11.31
C PRO A 99 6.46 18.54 -12.66
N SER A 100 6.00 19.79 -12.67
CA SER A 100 5.82 20.58 -13.89
C SER A 100 7.11 20.89 -14.66
N GLY A 101 8.28 20.67 -14.06
CA GLY A 101 9.59 20.92 -14.66
C GLY A 101 10.21 19.75 -15.42
N ILE A 102 9.53 18.60 -15.49
CA ILE A 102 10.09 17.40 -16.13
C ILE A 102 9.84 17.44 -17.65
N THR A 103 10.89 17.13 -18.43
CA THR A 103 10.87 17.24 -19.90
C THR A 103 10.39 15.98 -20.62
N TRP A 104 10.32 14.83 -19.93
CA TRP A 104 9.75 13.60 -20.47
C TRP A 104 8.27 13.44 -20.10
N ARG A 105 7.55 12.63 -20.88
CA ARG A 105 6.14 12.32 -20.60
C ARG A 105 6.05 11.31 -19.46
N GLU A 106 5.88 11.82 -18.26
CA GLU A 106 5.50 11.04 -17.08
C GLU A 106 3.98 11.13 -16.87
N GLY A 107 3.35 10.00 -16.52
CA GLY A 107 1.94 9.95 -16.17
C GLY A 107 1.69 10.33 -14.72
N TRP A 108 0.44 10.24 -14.27
CA TRP A 108 0.14 10.29 -12.84
C TRP A 108 0.68 9.05 -12.15
N SER A 109 1.26 9.23 -10.98
CA SER A 109 1.74 8.14 -10.12
C SER A 109 0.72 7.90 -9.01
N GLU A 110 0.26 6.67 -8.90
CA GLU A 110 -0.52 6.21 -7.75
C GLU A 110 0.46 5.78 -6.66
N ILE A 111 0.31 6.32 -5.46
CA ILE A 111 1.10 5.94 -4.29
C ILE A 111 0.19 5.22 -3.30
N ASP A 112 0.57 3.99 -2.94
CA ASP A 112 -0.21 3.16 -2.02
C ASP A 112 -0.34 3.79 -0.63
N VAL A 113 0.78 4.23 -0.04
CA VAL A 113 0.83 4.83 1.29
C VAL A 113 1.81 5.99 1.32
N ILE A 114 1.38 7.07 1.94
CA ILE A 114 2.19 8.23 2.23
C ILE A 114 2.19 8.42 3.75
N VAL A 115 3.38 8.53 4.34
CA VAL A 115 3.57 8.83 5.76
C VAL A 115 4.32 10.15 5.88
N GLU A 116 3.72 11.13 6.55
CA GLU A 116 4.19 12.51 6.61
C GLU A 116 4.29 13.01 8.05
N TRP A 117 5.35 13.76 8.35
CA TRP A 117 5.50 14.57 9.56
C TRP A 117 6.50 15.70 9.28
N PRO A 118 6.66 16.72 10.16
CA PRO A 118 7.50 17.87 9.82
C PRO A 118 8.94 17.47 9.50
N GLY A 119 9.37 17.80 8.29
CA GLY A 119 10.70 17.50 7.77
C GLY A 119 10.84 16.15 7.07
N HIS A 120 9.78 15.33 6.99
CA HIS A 120 9.87 13.98 6.43
C HIS A 120 8.62 13.59 5.65
N VAL A 121 8.84 12.96 4.50
CA VAL A 121 7.81 12.33 3.66
C VAL A 121 8.33 10.97 3.24
N TRP A 122 7.54 9.93 3.49
CA TRP A 122 7.83 8.56 3.07
C TRP A 122 6.73 8.06 2.15
N TYR A 123 7.13 7.59 0.98
CA TYR A 123 6.27 6.87 0.06
C TYR A 123 6.55 5.38 0.21
N ILE A 124 5.50 4.61 0.53
CA ILE A 124 5.58 3.15 0.60
C ILE A 124 4.76 2.62 -0.56
N GLU A 125 5.43 1.87 -1.42
CA GLU A 125 4.81 1.12 -2.50
C GLU A 125 4.86 -0.36 -2.14
N ALA A 126 3.69 -1.00 -2.04
CA ALA A 126 3.66 -2.43 -1.84
C ALA A 126 3.99 -3.12 -3.18
N LYS A 127 4.84 -4.15 -3.10
CA LYS A 127 5.07 -5.08 -4.21
C LYS A 127 4.99 -6.51 -3.67
N TYR A 128 3.94 -7.24 -4.05
CA TYR A 128 3.80 -8.64 -3.72
C TYR A 128 4.61 -9.47 -4.70
N THR A 129 5.81 -9.87 -4.30
CA THR A 129 6.60 -10.85 -5.03
C THR A 129 6.14 -12.25 -4.63
N SER A 130 5.91 -13.12 -5.60
CA SER A 130 5.60 -14.54 -5.37
C SER A 130 6.85 -15.35 -4.97
N VAL A 131 7.78 -14.76 -4.20
CA VAL A 131 8.92 -15.53 -3.68
C VAL A 131 8.42 -16.46 -2.59
N PRO A 132 8.81 -17.75 -2.60
CA PRO A 132 8.46 -18.66 -1.53
C PRO A 132 8.99 -18.08 -0.21
N PHE A 133 8.15 -18.09 0.82
CA PHE A 133 8.52 -17.78 2.21
C PHE A 133 9.86 -18.45 2.53
N GLY A 134 10.96 -17.67 2.60
CA GLY A 134 12.30 -18.21 2.90
C GLY A 134 13.48 -17.61 2.15
N VAL A 135 13.29 -16.79 1.11
CA VAL A 135 14.43 -16.12 0.44
C VAL A 135 14.37 -14.61 0.69
N CYS A 136 14.98 -14.20 1.80
CA CYS A 136 15.33 -12.80 2.02
C CYS A 136 16.52 -12.50 1.09
N SER A 137 16.30 -12.04 -0.16
CA SER A 137 17.40 -11.44 -0.92
C SER A 137 17.59 -10.01 -0.41
N PHE A 138 18.46 -9.89 0.57
CA PHE A 138 19.15 -8.64 0.83
C PHE A 138 20.12 -8.47 -0.34
N ASP A 139 19.63 -7.97 -1.48
CA ASP A 139 20.50 -7.72 -2.63
C ASP A 139 21.49 -6.61 -2.25
N GLN A 140 22.71 -7.06 -1.99
CA GLN A 140 23.89 -6.27 -1.77
C GLN A 140 24.16 -5.42 -3.02
N TYR A 141 23.65 -4.20 -3.06
CA TYR A 141 24.35 -3.13 -3.76
C TYR A 141 25.54 -2.68 -2.90
N ARG A 142 26.53 -3.56 -2.76
CA ARG A 142 27.89 -3.12 -2.46
C ARG A 142 28.53 -2.77 -3.78
N SER A 143 28.71 -1.47 -3.98
CA SER A 143 29.53 -0.90 -5.04
C SER A 143 30.86 -1.64 -5.12
N GLU A 144 31.15 -2.24 -6.25
CA GLU A 144 32.52 -2.62 -6.61
C GLU A 144 33.35 -1.33 -6.67
N LYS A 145 34.43 -1.31 -5.87
CA LYS A 145 35.61 -0.48 -6.06
C LYS A 145 36.75 -1.40 -6.41
#